data_AF-A0A928DCV2-F1
#
_entry.id   AF-A0A928DCV2-F1
#
_cell.length_a   1.000
_cell.length_b   1.000
_cell.length_c   1.000
_cell.angle_alpha   90.00
_cell.angle_beta   90.00
_cell.angle_gamma   90.00
#
_symmetry.space_group_name_H-M   'P 1'
#
loop_
_entity.id
_entity.type
_entity.pdbx_description
1 polymer ?
#
loop_
_entity_poly.entity_id
_entity_poly.type
_entity_poly.pdbx_seq_one_letter_code
_entity_poly.pdbx_strand_id
1 'polypeptide(L)'
;MAQVEYSCKRKKDFVTSLAIIMFVAIFVFEIYLIVFIRIQLQKENAMAHDVIKQEMLMKTEQIRGQIKNAKPKTPLQECEVMMATSCLDNIVQFIRRNKDTMTSQQIVETNDLLSQLEVYTLTWGKNKYLFKQESFETKPILDKMEAKLDQAAAEGR
;
A
#
# COMPACT_ATOMS: atom_id res chain seq x y z
N MET A 1 -65.84 -43.57 46.95
CA MET A 1 -64.93 -43.90 45.85
C MET A 1 -64.41 -42.59 45.28
N ALA A 2 -63.21 -42.16 45.68
CA ALA A 2 -62.58 -40.97 45.13
C ALA A 2 -61.69 -41.42 43.97
N GLN A 3 -62.12 -41.16 42.75
CA GLN A 3 -61.34 -41.45 41.55
C GLN A 3 -60.32 -40.31 41.39
N VAL A 4 -59.07 -40.60 41.76
CA VAL A 4 -57.97 -39.64 41.58
C VAL A 4 -57.58 -39.66 40.11
N GLU A 5 -58.14 -38.74 39.32
CA GLU A 5 -57.65 -38.45 37.98
C GLU A 5 -56.26 -37.77 38.08
N TYR A 6 -55.21 -38.57 38.03
CA TYR A 6 -53.83 -38.09 37.97
C TYR A 6 -53.54 -37.44 36.60
N SER A 7 -53.83 -36.15 36.50
CA SER A 7 -52.98 -35.08 35.96
C SER A 7 -51.95 -35.44 34.85
N CYS A 8 -52.40 -35.91 33.70
CA CYS A 8 -51.56 -35.99 32.48
C CYS A 8 -51.36 -34.62 31.79
N LYS A 9 -52.11 -33.58 32.16
CA LYS A 9 -51.94 -32.21 31.63
C LYS A 9 -50.61 -31.58 32.04
N ARG A 10 -50.18 -31.77 33.29
CA ARG A 10 -49.00 -31.09 33.86
C ARG A 10 -47.66 -31.47 33.19
N LYS A 11 -47.52 -32.71 32.70
CA LYS A 11 -46.31 -33.15 31.97
C LYS A 11 -46.23 -32.53 30.57
N LYS A 12 -47.36 -32.37 29.89
CA LYS A 12 -47.42 -31.77 28.54
C LYS A 12 -47.13 -30.27 28.58
N ASP A 13 -47.59 -29.59 29.64
CA ASP A 13 -47.29 -28.18 29.86
C ASP A 13 -45.80 -27.96 30.13
N PHE A 14 -45.14 -28.85 30.88
CA PHE A 14 -43.69 -28.77 31.12
C PHE A 14 -42.86 -28.89 29.84
N VAL A 15 -43.19 -29.86 28.97
CA VAL A 15 -42.50 -30.03 27.68
C VAL A 15 -42.69 -28.80 26.79
N THR A 16 -43.90 -28.22 26.79
CA THR A 16 -44.22 -27.04 25.99
C THR A 16 -43.48 -25.80 26.51
N SER A 17 -43.44 -25.58 27.83
CA SER A 17 -42.67 -24.49 28.43
C SER A 17 -41.16 -24.64 28.18
N LEU A 18 -40.61 -25.85 28.27
CA LEU A 18 -39.21 -26.13 27.97
C LEU A 18 -38.89 -25.81 26.49
N ALA A 19 -39.76 -26.20 25.56
CA ALA A 19 -39.58 -25.92 24.13
C ALA A 19 -39.58 -24.41 23.85
N ILE A 20 -40.47 -23.64 24.50
CA ILE A 20 -40.49 -22.18 24.38
C ILE A 20 -39.20 -21.57 24.92
N ILE A 21 -38.71 -22.03 26.07
CA ILE A 21 -37.45 -21.53 26.66
C ILE A 21 -36.27 -21.85 25.74
N MET A 22 -36.20 -23.08 25.20
CA MET A 22 -35.14 -23.47 24.27
C MET A 22 -35.19 -22.65 22.98
N PHE A 23 -36.39 -22.39 22.45
CA PHE A 23 -36.56 -21.54 21.26
C PHE A 23 -36.08 -20.11 21.51
N VAL A 24 -36.44 -19.52 22.65
CA VAL A 24 -35.97 -18.18 23.04
C VAL A 24 -34.45 -18.17 23.24
N ALA A 25 -33.88 -19.21 23.86
CA ALA A 25 -32.44 -19.33 24.04
C ALA A 25 -31.68 -19.41 22.71
N ILE A 26 -32.19 -20.19 21.75
CA ILE A 26 -31.63 -20.28 20.40
C ILE A 26 -31.72 -18.92 19.70
N PHE A 27 -32.86 -18.24 19.79
CA PHE A 27 -33.05 -16.93 19.17
C PHE A 27 -32.09 -15.87 19.73
N VAL A 28 -31.89 -15.83 21.05
CA VAL A 28 -30.91 -14.95 21.70
C VAL A 28 -29.49 -15.31 21.26
N PHE A 29 -29.16 -16.60 21.16
CA PHE A 29 -27.87 -17.06 20.70
C PHE A 29 -27.59 -16.66 19.25
N GLU A 30 -28.59 -16.69 18.38
CA GLU A 30 -28.47 -16.27 16.98
C GLU A 30 -28.20 -14.78 16.86
N ILE A 31 -28.94 -13.95 17.59
CA ILE A 31 -28.68 -12.51 17.68
C ILE A 31 -27.27 -12.24 18.24
N TYR A 32 -26.88 -12.97 19.28
CA TYR A 32 -25.55 -12.85 19.87
C TYR A 32 -24.45 -13.16 18.84
N LEU A 33 -24.57 -14.25 18.08
CA LEU A 33 -23.61 -14.61 17.05
C LEU A 33 -23.52 -13.55 15.94
N ILE A 34 -24.64 -13.00 15.49
CA ILE A 34 -24.65 -11.95 14.45
C ILE A 34 -23.85 -10.73 14.92
N VAL A 35 -24.05 -10.29 16.17
CA VAL A 35 -23.33 -9.15 16.74
C VAL A 35 -21.86 -9.50 16.96
N PHE A 36 -21.58 -10.68 17.52
CA PHE A 36 -20.23 -11.13 17.81
C PHE A 36 -19.37 -11.26 16.56
N ILE A 37 -19.91 -11.86 15.49
CA ILE A 37 -19.23 -11.99 14.20
C ILE A 37 -18.88 -10.61 13.64
N ARG A 38 -19.81 -9.64 13.68
CA ARG A 38 -19.52 -8.28 13.19
C ARG A 38 -18.42 -7.59 14.00
N ILE A 39 -18.43 -7.73 15.32
CA ILE A 39 -17.39 -7.15 16.19
C ILE A 39 -16.03 -7.81 15.90
N GLN A 40 -16.01 -9.13 15.72
CA GLN A 40 -14.79 -9.86 15.43
C GLN A 40 -14.22 -9.46 14.07
N LEU A 41 -15.06 -9.36 13.03
CA LEU A 41 -14.63 -8.91 11.70
C LEU A 41 -14.07 -7.48 11.72
N GLN A 42 -14.67 -6.56 12.48
CA GLN A 42 -14.16 -5.20 12.60
C GLN A 42 -12.77 -5.17 13.25
N LYS A 43 -12.54 -5.99 14.27
CA LYS A 43 -11.24 -6.12 14.93
C LYS A 43 -10.19 -6.77 14.01
N GLU A 44 -10.57 -7.83 13.30
CA GLU A 44 -9.68 -8.52 12.37
C GLU A 44 -9.30 -7.60 11.20
N ASN A 45 -10.25 -6.85 10.64
CA ASN A 45 -9.95 -5.87 9.59
C ASN A 45 -9.03 -4.77 10.09
N ALA A 46 -9.26 -4.23 11.30
CA ALA A 46 -8.37 -3.23 11.89
C ALA A 46 -6.94 -3.78 12.06
N MET A 47 -6.82 -5.03 12.52
CA MET A 47 -5.54 -5.72 12.65
C MET A 47 -4.88 -5.95 11.28
N ALA A 48 -5.63 -6.38 10.27
CA ALA A 48 -5.13 -6.59 8.91
C ALA A 48 -4.59 -5.29 8.30
N HIS A 49 -5.29 -4.17 8.52
CA HIS A 49 -4.81 -2.86 8.08
C HIS A 49 -3.47 -2.49 8.73
N ASP A 50 -3.28 -2.78 10.01
CA ASP A 50 -2.04 -2.49 10.71
C ASP A 50 -0.89 -3.40 10.27
N VAL A 51 -1.16 -4.67 9.98
CA VAL A 51 -0.17 -5.60 9.41
C VAL A 51 0.30 -5.12 8.04
N ILE A 52 -0.63 -4.72 7.17
CA ILE A 52 -0.29 -4.23 5.82
C ILE A 52 0.56 -2.94 5.89
N LYS A 53 0.28 -2.05 6.84
CA LYS A 53 1.11 -0.85 7.08
C LYS A 53 2.52 -1.21 7.55
N GLN A 54 2.65 -2.18 8.46
CA GLN A 54 3.97 -2.67 8.89
C GLN A 54 4.75 -3.26 7.72
N GLU A 55 4.10 -4.04 6.86
CA GLU A 55 4.71 -4.58 5.65
C GLU A 55 5.24 -3.47 4.72
N MET A 56 4.44 -2.43 4.47
CA MET A 56 4.88 -1.27 3.66
C MET A 56 6.08 -0.54 4.27
N LEU A 57 6.09 -0.36 5.59
CA LEU A 57 7.24 0.25 6.28
C LEU A 57 8.50 -0.63 6.18
N MET A 58 8.36 -1.95 6.29
CA MET A 58 9.47 -2.87 6.10
C MET A 58 10.02 -2.82 4.67
N LYS A 59 9.15 -2.83 3.66
CA LYS A 59 9.55 -2.68 2.25
C LYS A 59 10.25 -1.35 1.99
N THR A 60 9.76 -0.27 2.60
CA THR A 60 10.42 1.04 2.51
C THR A 60 11.85 0.99 3.05
N GLU A 61 12.06 0.35 4.20
CA GLU A 61 13.40 0.27 4.79
C GLU A 61 14.33 -0.64 3.96
N GLN A 62 13.80 -1.69 3.33
CA GLN A 62 14.52 -2.49 2.34
C GLN A 62 14.98 -1.64 1.15
N ILE A 63 14.09 -0.84 0.55
CA ILE A 63 14.42 0.07 -0.55
C ILE A 63 15.46 1.10 -0.10
N ARG A 64 15.31 1.67 1.10
CA ARG A 64 16.30 2.60 1.67
C ARG A 64 17.67 1.95 1.82
N GLY A 65 17.72 0.68 2.21
CA GLY A 65 18.95 -0.11 2.22
C GLY A 65 19.59 -0.25 0.84
N GLN A 66 18.78 -0.51 -0.20
CA GLN A 66 19.26 -0.58 -1.59
C GLN A 66 19.81 0.77 -2.08
N ILE A 67 19.11 1.87 -1.79
CA ILE A 67 19.53 3.23 -2.12
C ILE A 67 20.88 3.55 -1.45
N LYS A 68 21.05 3.24 -0.15
CA LYS A 68 22.32 3.45 0.57
C LYS A 68 23.48 2.65 -0.01
N ASN A 69 23.21 1.48 -0.57
CA ASN A 69 24.22 0.64 -1.22
C ASN A 69 24.56 1.10 -2.64
N ALA A 70 23.76 1.97 -3.25
CA ALA A 70 24.07 2.56 -4.54
C ALA A 70 25.29 3.48 -4.39
N LYS A 71 26.30 3.28 -5.24
CA LYS A 71 27.50 4.12 -5.30
C LYS A 71 27.43 5.02 -6.54
N PRO A 72 26.80 6.21 -6.45
CA PRO A 72 26.74 7.13 -7.58
C PRO A 72 28.16 7.56 -7.97
N LYS A 73 28.45 7.56 -9.27
CA LYS A 73 29.75 7.97 -9.82
C LYS A 73 29.73 9.34 -10.49
N THR A 74 28.54 9.85 -10.80
CA THR A 74 28.33 11.13 -11.48
C THR A 74 27.34 11.99 -10.69
N PRO A 75 27.42 13.33 -10.79
CA PRO A 75 26.49 14.22 -10.09
C PRO A 75 25.03 14.01 -10.51
N LEU A 76 24.80 13.55 -11.74
CA LEU A 76 23.47 13.25 -12.25
C LEU A 76 22.87 12.00 -11.58
N GLN A 77 23.70 10.97 -11.36
CA GLN A 77 23.30 9.78 -10.60
C GLN A 77 23.07 10.10 -9.12
N GLU A 78 23.86 11.00 -8.54
CA GLU A 78 23.65 11.48 -7.17
C GLU A 78 22.29 12.19 -7.04
N CYS A 79 21.91 13.00 -8.03
CA CYS A 79 20.60 13.63 -8.10
C CYS A 79 19.46 12.60 -8.20
N GLU A 80 19.63 11.54 -9.01
CA GLU A 80 18.64 10.46 -9.14
C GLU A 80 18.42 9.73 -7.80
N VAL A 81 19.52 9.42 -7.10
CA VAL A 81 19.50 8.81 -5.76
C VAL A 81 18.84 9.73 -4.74
N MET A 82 19.15 11.03 -4.77
CA MET A 82 18.56 12.02 -3.88
C MET A 82 17.05 12.15 -4.11
N MET A 83 16.61 12.22 -5.36
CA MET A 83 15.20 12.33 -5.72
C MET A 83 14.40 11.10 -5.27
N ALA A 84 14.92 9.89 -5.48
CA ALA A 84 14.27 8.67 -5.00
C ALA A 84 14.17 8.63 -3.47
N THR A 85 15.22 9.10 -2.76
CA THR A 85 15.22 9.20 -1.30
C THR A 85 14.15 10.16 -0.82
N SER A 86 14.02 11.34 -1.43
CA SER A 86 12.97 12.30 -1.09
C SER A 86 11.56 11.78 -1.39
N CYS A 87 11.39 11.04 -2.49
CA CYS A 87 10.12 10.38 -2.81
C CYS A 87 9.75 9.34 -1.75
N LEU A 88 10.71 8.52 -1.33
CA LEU A 88 10.54 7.51 -0.29
C LEU A 88 10.18 8.16 1.06
N ASP A 89 10.85 9.25 1.43
CA ASP A 89 10.57 9.97 2.68
C ASP A 89 9.16 10.58 2.68
N ASN A 90 8.69 11.09 1.53
CA ASN A 90 7.31 11.56 1.37
C ASN A 90 6.30 10.42 1.54
N ILE A 91 6.57 9.23 0.99
CA ILE A 91 5.71 8.04 1.15
C ILE A 91 5.66 7.61 2.63
N VAL A 92 6.80 7.57 3.31
CA VAL A 92 6.86 7.26 4.74
C VAL A 92 6.06 8.28 5.56
N GLN A 93 6.21 9.56 5.25
CA GLN A 93 5.48 10.61 5.93
C GLN A 93 3.97 10.49 5.66
N PHE A 94 3.56 10.14 4.45
CA PHE A 94 2.16 9.88 4.11
C PHE A 94 1.57 8.71 4.92
N ILE A 95 2.28 7.59 5.00
CA ILE A 95 1.88 6.41 5.80
C ILE A 95 1.77 6.78 7.28
N ARG A 96 2.72 7.56 7.82
CA ARG A 96 2.71 7.99 9.22
C ARG A 96 1.60 9.00 9.52
N ARG A 97 1.34 9.95 8.62
CA ARG A 97 0.36 11.01 8.81
C ARG A 97 -1.08 10.49 8.72
N ASN A 98 -1.31 9.51 7.85
CA ASN A 98 -2.63 8.90 7.66
C ASN A 98 -2.77 7.56 8.38
N LYS A 99 -2.00 7.35 9.46
CA LYS A 99 -1.92 6.07 10.19
C LYS A 99 -3.28 5.52 10.59
N ASP A 100 -4.21 6.39 10.98
CA ASP A 100 -5.51 5.99 11.53
C ASP A 100 -6.66 6.07 10.52
N THR A 101 -6.44 6.68 9.35
CA THR A 101 -7.50 7.02 8.36
C THR A 101 -7.23 6.52 6.94
N MET A 102 -6.13 5.78 6.73
CA MET A 102 -5.77 5.27 5.41
C MET A 102 -6.84 4.31 4.88
N THR A 103 -7.42 4.64 3.74
CA THR A 103 -8.38 3.77 3.06
C THR A 103 -7.68 2.59 2.40
N SER A 104 -8.41 1.48 2.20
CA SER A 104 -7.87 0.30 1.51
C SER A 104 -7.36 0.60 0.10
N GLN A 105 -7.98 1.56 -0.61
CA GLN A 105 -7.53 1.99 -1.93
C GLN A 105 -6.19 2.73 -1.87
N GLN A 106 -6.03 3.68 -0.94
CA GLN A 106 -4.77 4.40 -0.74
C GLN A 106 -3.62 3.46 -0.35
N ILE A 107 -3.92 2.37 0.35
CA ILE A 107 -2.96 1.31 0.68
C ILE A 107 -2.43 0.64 -0.59
N VAL A 108 -3.32 0.29 -1.52
CA VAL A 108 -2.93 -0.34 -2.79
C VAL A 108 -2.11 0.63 -3.64
N GLU A 109 -2.57 1.87 -3.78
CA GLU A 109 -1.87 2.91 -4.56
C GLU A 109 -0.47 3.20 -3.99
N THR A 110 -0.35 3.31 -2.67
CA THR A 110 0.94 3.55 -2.01
C THR A 110 1.89 2.37 -2.20
N ASN A 111 1.38 1.15 -2.11
CA ASN A 111 2.18 -0.05 -2.34
C ASN A 111 2.62 -0.17 -3.81
N ASP A 112 1.79 0.22 -4.77
CA ASP A 112 2.17 0.25 -6.20
C ASP A 112 3.30 1.25 -6.46
N LEU A 113 3.19 2.48 -5.93
CA LEU A 113 4.26 3.48 -6.01
C LEU A 113 5.57 2.97 -5.38
N LEU A 114 5.46 2.26 -4.25
CA LEU A 114 6.61 1.66 -3.59
C LEU A 114 7.26 0.56 -4.45
N SER A 115 6.45 -0.29 -5.09
CA SER A 115 6.94 -1.33 -6.01
C SER A 115 7.60 -0.73 -7.26
N GLN A 116 7.06 0.36 -7.80
CA GLN A 116 7.71 1.06 -8.91
C GLN A 116 9.10 1.59 -8.50
N LEU A 117 9.19 2.24 -7.33
CA LEU A 117 10.47 2.70 -6.78
C LEU A 117 11.47 1.56 -6.58
N GLU A 118 11.02 0.40 -6.08
CA GLU A 118 11.88 -0.78 -5.91
C GLU A 118 12.46 -1.26 -7.25
N VAL A 119 11.65 -1.30 -8.31
CA VAL A 119 12.14 -1.66 -9.65
C VAL A 119 13.22 -0.68 -10.10
N TYR A 120 13.03 0.62 -9.89
CA TYR A 120 14.03 1.62 -10.24
C TYR A 120 15.32 1.45 -9.41
N THR A 121 15.24 1.24 -8.09
CA THR A 121 16.44 1.05 -7.27
C THR A 121 17.20 -0.23 -7.62
N LEU A 122 16.50 -1.30 -8.01
CA LEU A 122 17.13 -2.54 -8.50
C LEU A 122 17.89 -2.32 -9.82
N THR A 123 17.48 -1.39 -10.68
CA THR A 123 18.20 -1.09 -11.93
C THR A 123 19.55 -0.40 -11.69
N TRP A 124 19.70 0.33 -10.58
CA TRP A 124 20.97 0.95 -10.21
C TRP A 124 22.06 -0.08 -9.88
N GLY A 125 21.69 -1.23 -9.31
CA GLY A 125 22.61 -2.35 -9.10
C GLY A 125 23.22 -2.90 -10.40
N LYS A 126 22.56 -2.65 -11.55
CA LYS A 126 23.03 -3.01 -12.89
C LYS A 126 23.69 -1.83 -13.64
N ASN A 127 24.03 -0.73 -12.95
CA ASN A 127 24.54 0.53 -13.51
C ASN A 127 23.65 1.15 -14.61
N LYS A 128 22.35 0.81 -14.63
CA LYS A 128 21.39 1.41 -15.55
C LYS A 128 20.64 2.51 -14.83
N TYR A 129 21.22 3.70 -14.85
CA TYR A 129 20.58 4.92 -14.37
C TYR A 129 19.70 5.51 -15.48
N LEU A 130 18.57 6.10 -15.10
CA LEU A 130 17.62 6.71 -16.04
C LEU A 130 18.21 7.96 -16.67
N PHE A 131 18.90 8.77 -15.88
CA PHE A 131 19.53 9.97 -16.38
C PHE A 131 20.91 9.65 -16.95
N LYS A 132 21.01 9.66 -18.28
CA LYS A 132 22.30 9.70 -18.99
C LYS A 132 22.56 11.13 -19.41
N GLN A 133 23.75 11.64 -19.11
CA GLN A 133 24.20 12.91 -19.65
C GLN A 133 24.39 12.72 -21.16
N GLU A 134 23.45 13.21 -21.97
CA GLU A 134 23.70 13.40 -23.39
C GLU A 134 24.71 14.55 -23.51
N SER A 135 25.96 14.23 -23.82
CA SER A 135 26.92 15.24 -24.24
C SER A 135 26.48 15.73 -25.61
N PHE A 136 25.81 16.88 -25.64
CA PHE A 136 25.55 17.58 -26.89
C PHE A 136 26.89 18.16 -27.36
N GLU A 137 27.58 17.48 -28.26
CA GLU A 137 28.79 18.02 -28.87
C GLU A 137 28.42 19.25 -29.71
N THR A 138 28.68 20.43 -29.16
CA THR A 138 28.40 21.72 -29.80
C THR A 138 29.38 22.03 -30.93
N LYS A 139 30.53 21.35 -30.98
CA LYS A 139 31.59 21.52 -32.00
C LYS A 139 31.09 21.37 -33.45
N PRO A 140 30.43 20.26 -33.83
CA PRO A 140 29.92 20.10 -35.20
C PRO A 140 28.83 21.11 -35.59
N ILE A 141 28.19 21.74 -34.61
CA ILE A 141 27.19 22.80 -34.86
C ILE A 141 27.90 24.15 -35.04
N LEU A 142 28.92 24.41 -34.22
CA LEU A 142 29.77 25.60 -34.33
C LEU A 142 30.48 25.64 -35.70
N ASP A 143 31.09 24.53 -36.12
CA ASP A 143 31.77 24.42 -37.41
C ASP A 143 30.81 24.65 -38.59
N LYS A 144 29.57 24.18 -38.46
CA LYS A 144 28.52 24.41 -39.47
C LYS A 144 27.99 25.85 -39.48
N MET A 145 28.02 26.54 -38.34
CA MET A 145 27.65 27.95 -38.26
C MET A 145 28.77 28.83 -38.83
N GLU A 146 30.03 28.55 -38.52
CA GLU A 146 31.19 29.24 -39.11
C GLU A 146 31.23 29.07 -40.63
N ALA A 147 31.06 27.85 -41.14
CA ALA A 147 31.02 27.59 -42.58
C ALA A 147 29.88 28.34 -43.30
N LYS A 148 28.73 28.52 -42.65
CA LYS A 148 27.62 29.32 -43.20
C LYS A 148 27.88 30.82 -43.13
N LEU A 149 28.61 31.28 -42.10
CA LEU A 149 29.00 32.68 -41.97
C LEU A 149 29.99 33.07 -43.08
N ASP A 150 30.94 32.19 -43.39
CA ASP A 150 31.91 32.37 -44.47
C ASP A 150 31.25 32.36 -45.86
N GLN A 151 30.26 31.48 -46.08
CA GLN A 151 29.47 31.47 -47.31
C GLN A 151 28.65 32.75 -47.50
N ALA A 152 27.99 33.24 -46.44
CA ALA A 152 27.24 34.49 -46.49
C ALA A 152 28.14 35.72 -46.71
N ALA A 153 29.38 35.70 -46.20
CA ALA A 153 30.37 36.74 -46.45
C ALA A 153 30.92 36.71 -47.89
N ALA A 154 30.92 35.55 -48.54
CA ALA A 154 31.33 35.38 -49.93
C ALA A 154 30.23 35.77 -50.95
N GLU A 155 28.96 35.59 -50.60
CA GLU A 155 27.81 35.98 -51.45
C GLU A 155 27.45 37.48 -51.36
N GLY A 156 28.00 38.20 -50.37
CA GLY A 156 27.80 39.64 -50.16
C GLY A 156 28.83 40.58 -50.81
N ARG A 157 29.72 40.06 -51.68
CA ARG A 157 30.65 40.83 -52.51
C ARG A 157 30.36 40.63 -53.99
#